data_AF-A0A7S0U7C8-F1
#
_entry.id   AF-A0A7S0U7C8-F1
#
_cell.length_a   1.000
_cell.length_b   1.000
_cell.length_c   1.000
_cell.angle_alpha   90.00
_cell.angle_beta   90.00
_cell.angle_gamma   90.00
#
_symmetry.space_group_name_H-M   'P 1'
#
loop_
_entity.id
_entity.type
_entity.pdbx_description
1 polymer ?
#
loop_
_entity_poly.entity_id
_entity_poly.type
_entity_poly.pdbx_seq_one_letter_code
_entity_poly.pdbx_strand_id
1 'polypeptide(L)'
;MEGWRNGFLFLRELFEISKPLSPTQQMAFYRSLCSQGLFGIFQGGLSAEDAGVRSACTDILLCTLNHDPSLLREYVLKESGGSLLLRMIHALLHAQDTGLKAQLGEI
;
A
#
# COMPACT_ATOMS: atom_id res chain seq x y z
N MET A 1 7.85 17.48 8.96
CA MET A 1 7.42 16.08 8.77
C MET A 1 5.90 15.90 8.69
N GLU A 2 5.08 16.97 8.70
CA GLU A 2 3.61 16.85 8.60
C GLU A 2 3.10 16.49 7.19
N GLY A 3 3.81 16.93 6.14
CA GLY A 3 3.37 16.71 4.75
C GLY A 3 3.23 15.23 4.36
N TRP A 4 4.10 14.36 4.90
CA TRP A 4 4.08 12.93 4.56
C TRP A 4 2.91 12.21 5.23
N ARG A 5 2.64 12.55 6.51
CA ARG A 5 1.49 12.05 7.24
C ARG A 5 0.17 12.44 6.56
N ASN A 6 0.03 13.72 6.20
CA ASN A 6 -1.16 14.19 5.50
C ASN A 6 -1.34 13.54 4.12
N GLY A 7 -0.24 13.28 3.41
CA GLY A 7 -0.27 12.57 2.13
C GLY A 7 -0.81 11.14 2.24
N PHE A 8 -0.33 10.35 3.20
CA PHE A 8 -0.82 8.98 3.41
C PHE A 8 -2.29 8.95 3.88
N LEU A 9 -2.69 9.88 4.75
CA LEU A 9 -4.08 9.99 5.18
C LEU A 9 -5.01 10.39 4.02
N PHE A 10 -4.58 11.35 3.20
CA PHE A 10 -5.31 11.73 1.98
C PHE A 10 -5.46 10.55 1.02
N LEU A 11 -4.39 9.79 0.78
CA LEU A 11 -4.47 8.61 -0.09
C LEU A 11 -5.43 7.56 0.47
N ARG A 12 -5.44 7.34 1.79
CA ARG A 12 -6.40 6.44 2.41
C ARG A 12 -7.84 6.90 2.16
N GLU A 13 -8.14 8.18 2.40
CA GLU A 13 -9.46 8.76 2.13
C GLU A 13 -9.84 8.68 0.64
N LEU A 14 -8.88 8.91 -0.25
CA LEU A 14 -9.10 8.79 -1.70
C LEU A 14 -9.49 7.37 -2.10
N PHE A 15 -8.86 6.35 -1.49
CA PHE A 15 -9.21 4.95 -1.72
C PHE A 15 -10.60 4.62 -1.16
N GLU A 16 -10.98 5.15 0.02
CA GLU A 16 -12.34 5.02 0.55
C GLU A 16 -13.40 5.60 -0.40
N ILE A 17 -13.15 6.80 -0.94
CA ILE A 17 -14.04 7.45 -1.92
C ILE A 17 -14.15 6.65 -3.23
N SER A 18 -13.12 5.86 -3.57
CA SER A 18 -13.13 5.01 -4.77
C SER A 18 -13.97 3.72 -4.63
N LYS A 19 -14.30 3.29 -3.40
CA LYS A 19 -15.05 2.04 -3.14
C LYS A 19 -16.43 1.96 -3.80
N PRO A 20 -17.26 3.00 -3.86
CA PRO A 20 -18.56 2.92 -4.54
C PRO A 20 -18.49 2.98 -6.08
N LEU A 21 -17.31 3.15 -6.68
CA LEU A 21 -17.16 3.17 -8.14
C LEU A 21 -17.51 1.80 -8.76
N SER A 22 -17.93 1.81 -10.04
CA SER A 22 -18.14 0.56 -10.78
C SER A 22 -16.82 -0.23 -10.92
N PRO A 23 -16.86 -1.57 -11.09
CA PRO A 23 -15.65 -2.38 -11.19
C PRO A 23 -14.66 -1.89 -12.26
N THR A 24 -15.16 -1.44 -13.42
CA THR A 24 -14.34 -0.88 -14.50
C THR A 24 -13.64 0.41 -14.09
N GLN A 25 -14.34 1.29 -13.36
CA GLN A 25 -13.80 2.56 -12.89
C GLN A 25 -12.79 2.35 -11.76
N GLN A 26 -13.04 1.41 -10.85
CA GLN A 26 -12.07 1.03 -9.83
C GLN A 26 -10.78 0.53 -10.49
N MET A 27 -10.87 -0.39 -11.45
CA MET A 27 -9.70 -0.90 -12.16
C MET A 27 -8.89 0.20 -12.82
N ALA A 28 -9.55 1.15 -13.48
CA ALA A 28 -8.87 2.30 -14.07
C ALA A 28 -8.19 3.18 -12.99
N PHE A 29 -8.86 3.40 -11.86
CA PHE A 29 -8.35 4.19 -10.73
C PHE A 29 -7.08 3.57 -10.10
N TYR A 30 -7.13 2.29 -9.70
CA TYR A 30 -5.99 1.61 -9.08
C TYR A 30 -4.79 1.53 -10.03
N ARG A 31 -5.03 1.20 -11.32
CA ARG A 31 -3.98 1.15 -12.34
C ARG A 31 -3.35 2.52 -12.58
N SER A 32 -4.17 3.58 -12.65
CA SER A 32 -3.69 4.95 -12.81
C SER A 32 -2.76 5.33 -11.66
N LEU A 33 -3.18 5.14 -10.41
CA LEU A 33 -2.34 5.45 -9.24
C LEU A 33 -1.04 4.64 -9.20
N CYS A 34 -1.11 3.34 -9.50
CA CYS A 34 0.09 2.50 -9.58
C CYS A 34 1.07 2.99 -10.65
N SER A 35 0.57 3.37 -11.84
CA SER A 35 1.39 3.92 -12.92
C SER A 35 2.04 5.27 -12.58
N GLN A 36 1.43 6.04 -11.68
CA GLN A 36 1.96 7.32 -11.19
C GLN A 36 2.96 7.15 -10.02
N GLY A 37 3.35 5.92 -9.68
CA GLY A 37 4.40 5.66 -8.70
C GLY A 37 3.91 5.41 -7.27
N LEU A 38 2.66 4.99 -7.08
CA LEU A 38 2.11 4.63 -5.76
C LEU A 38 3.01 3.65 -4.98
N PHE A 39 3.58 2.64 -5.64
CA PHE A 39 4.43 1.67 -4.95
C PHE A 39 5.75 2.26 -4.44
N GLY A 40 6.26 3.33 -5.07
CA GLY A 40 7.49 3.98 -4.67
C GLY A 40 7.40 4.66 -3.30
N ILE A 41 6.21 5.12 -2.91
CA ILE A 41 6.02 5.79 -1.62
C ILE A 41 5.89 4.81 -0.44
N PHE A 42 5.51 3.55 -0.70
CA PHE A 42 5.35 2.55 0.36
C PHE A 42 6.66 2.20 1.05
N GLN A 43 7.80 2.40 0.39
CA GLN A 43 9.08 2.21 1.06
C GLN A 43 9.24 3.18 2.24
N GLY A 44 8.86 4.44 2.07
CA GLY A 44 8.83 5.40 3.16
C GLY A 44 7.78 5.06 4.21
N GLY A 45 6.56 4.78 3.77
CA GLY A 45 5.42 4.52 4.65
C GLY A 45 5.62 3.32 5.58
N LEU A 46 6.15 2.20 5.07
CA LEU A 46 6.36 0.96 5.84
C LEU A 46 7.41 1.09 6.96
N SER A 47 8.19 2.17 7.01
CA SER A 47 9.20 2.43 8.08
C SER A 47 9.10 3.81 8.64
N ALA A 48 7.96 4.45 8.45
CA ALA A 48 7.61 5.62 9.22
C ALA A 48 7.63 5.24 10.70
N GLU A 49 8.19 6.11 11.55
CA GLU A 49 8.12 5.96 13.01
C GLU A 49 6.68 6.14 13.51
N ASP A 50 5.88 6.93 12.80
CA ASP A 50 4.46 7.16 13.06
C ASP A 50 3.61 5.92 12.72
N ALA A 51 2.93 5.38 13.74
CA ALA A 51 2.07 4.20 13.59
C ALA A 51 0.86 4.43 12.67
N GLY A 52 0.30 5.64 12.66
CA GLY A 52 -0.81 6.00 11.79
C GLY A 52 -0.41 6.03 10.32
N VAL A 53 0.82 6.48 10.02
CA VAL A 53 1.38 6.44 8.66
C VAL A 53 1.62 4.99 8.23
N ARG A 54 2.18 4.14 9.10
CA ARG A 54 2.36 2.70 8.79
C ARG A 54 1.03 2.00 8.54
N SER A 55 0.01 2.27 9.37
CA SER A 55 -1.33 1.72 9.22
C SER A 55 -1.96 2.16 7.90
N ALA A 56 -2.00 3.46 7.61
CA ALA A 56 -2.55 3.97 6.35
C ALA A 56 -1.81 3.41 5.12
N CYS A 57 -0.47 3.32 5.19
CA CYS A 57 0.34 2.70 4.14
C CYS A 57 -0.05 1.23 3.91
N THR A 58 -0.30 0.48 4.98
CA THR A 58 -0.70 -0.94 4.88
C THR A 58 -2.12 -1.05 4.33
N ASP A 59 -3.07 -0.24 4.80
CA ASP A 59 -4.44 -0.26 4.32
C ASP A 59 -4.49 -0.05 2.80
N ILE A 60 -3.76 0.94 2.30
CA ILE A 60 -3.67 1.25 0.86
C ILE A 60 -3.02 0.10 0.09
N LEU A 61 -1.95 -0.50 0.64
CA LEU A 61 -1.27 -1.63 0.03
C LEU A 61 -2.20 -2.86 -0.06
N LEU A 62 -2.94 -3.17 1.00
CA LEU A 62 -3.93 -4.24 1.05
C LEU A 62 -5.08 -3.98 0.07
N CYS A 63 -5.63 -2.77 0.03
CA CYS A 63 -6.65 -2.40 -0.94
C CYS A 63 -6.17 -2.61 -2.38
N THR A 64 -4.93 -2.23 -2.69
CA THR A 64 -4.34 -2.40 -4.02
C THR A 64 -4.17 -3.89 -4.36
N LEU A 65 -3.69 -4.69 -3.41
CA LEU A 65 -3.51 -6.14 -3.56
C LEU A 65 -4.82 -6.90 -3.74
N ASN A 66 -5.83 -6.56 -2.95
CA ASN A 66 -7.17 -7.16 -3.03
C ASN A 66 -7.85 -6.83 -4.36
N HIS A 67 -7.51 -5.67 -4.96
CA HIS A 67 -8.07 -5.26 -6.24
C HIS A 67 -7.34 -5.92 -7.43
N ASP A 68 -6.01 -5.80 -7.49
CA ASP A 68 -5.22 -6.39 -8.57
C ASP A 68 -3.78 -6.70 -8.09
N PRO A 69 -3.50 -7.94 -7.67
CA PRO A 69 -2.17 -8.31 -7.18
C PRO A 69 -1.13 -8.39 -8.31
N SER A 70 -1.54 -8.37 -9.58
CA SER A 70 -0.60 -8.36 -10.71
C SER A 70 0.21 -7.06 -10.76
N LEU A 71 -0.37 -5.95 -10.31
CA LEU A 71 0.29 -4.64 -10.30
C LEU A 71 1.52 -4.62 -9.40
N LEU A 72 1.41 -5.18 -8.19
CA LEU A 72 2.56 -5.28 -7.29
C LEU A 72 3.60 -6.24 -7.86
N ARG A 73 3.17 -7.39 -8.41
CA ARG A 73 4.10 -8.37 -9.00
C ARG A 73 4.90 -7.75 -10.14
N GLU A 74 4.24 -7.05 -11.05
CA GLU A 74 4.92 -6.34 -12.12
C GLU A 74 5.88 -5.28 -11.59
N TYR A 75 5.48 -4.51 -10.57
CA TYR A 75 6.35 -3.52 -9.96
C TYR A 75 7.60 -4.15 -9.35
N VAL A 76 7.45 -5.21 -8.54
CA VAL A 76 8.57 -5.90 -7.88
C VAL A 76 9.50 -6.55 -8.90
N LEU A 77 8.98 -7.10 -10.00
CA LEU A 77 9.80 -7.67 -11.07
C LEU A 77 10.58 -6.61 -11.85
N LYS A 78 10.05 -5.38 -11.94
CA LYS A 78 10.71 -4.24 -12.59
C LYS A 78 11.66 -3.49 -11.64
N GLU A 79 11.44 -3.57 -10.33
CA GLU A 79 12.22 -2.88 -9.32
C GLU A 79 13.64 -3.46 -9.23
N SER A 80 14.63 -2.71 -9.70
CA SER A 80 16.05 -3.03 -9.49
C SER A 80 16.41 -2.83 -8.01
N GLY A 81 16.75 -3.91 -7.31
CA GLY A 81 17.20 -3.86 -5.91
C GLY A 81 16.24 -4.47 -4.88
N GLY A 82 15.04 -4.93 -5.29
CA GLY A 82 14.12 -5.71 -4.46
C GLY A 82 13.71 -5.05 -3.13
N SER A 83 13.76 -3.71 -3.09
CA SER A 83 13.69 -2.93 -1.85
C SER A 83 12.28 -2.84 -1.29
N LEU A 84 11.22 -2.93 -2.11
CA LEU A 84 9.84 -2.96 -1.61
C LEU A 84 9.49 -4.35 -1.04
N LEU A 85 9.78 -5.43 -1.76
CA LEU A 85 9.47 -6.79 -1.31
C LEU A 85 10.17 -7.12 0.01
N LEU A 86 11.48 -6.85 0.10
CA LEU A 86 12.27 -7.06 1.31
C LEU A 86 11.66 -6.31 2.51
N ARG A 87 11.15 -5.12 2.25
CA ARG A 87 10.59 -4.23 3.27
C ARG A 87 9.19 -4.64 3.71
N MET A 88 8.38 -5.20 2.81
CA MET A 88 7.13 -5.87 3.17
C MET A 88 7.40 -7.08 4.07
N ILE A 89 8.39 -7.91 3.72
CA ILE A 89 8.81 -9.06 4.54
C ILE A 89 9.31 -8.58 5.92
N HIS A 90 10.13 -7.53 5.95
CA HIS A 90 10.61 -6.96 7.20
C HIS A 90 9.46 -6.43 8.07
N ALA A 91 8.50 -5.72 7.48
CA ALA A 91 7.31 -5.22 8.16
C ALA A 91 6.46 -6.37 8.72
N LEU A 92 6.30 -7.47 7.98
CA LEU A 92 5.61 -8.68 8.43
C LEU A 92 6.27 -9.33 9.64
N LEU A 93 7.59 -9.47 9.60
CA LEU A 93 8.37 -10.10 10.67
C LEU A 93 8.40 -9.24 11.94
N HIS A 94 8.44 -7.92 11.79
CA HIS A 94 8.53 -6.96 12.89
C HIS A 94 7.18 -6.34 13.27
N ALA A 95 6.08 -6.79 12.69
CA ALA A 95 4.74 -6.40 13.09
C ALA A 95 4.50 -6.81 14.56
N GLN A 96 4.64 -5.84 15.47
CA GLN A 96 4.22 -5.98 16.87
C GLN A 96 2.70 -5.82 17.03
N ASP A 97 2.02 -5.24 16.04
CA ASP A 97 0.57 -5.10 16.03
C ASP A 97 -0.10 -6.33 15.39
N THR A 98 -0.91 -7.02 16.18
CA THR A 98 -1.64 -8.25 15.86
C THR A 98 -2.60 -8.11 14.66
N GLY A 99 -2.98 -6.89 14.29
CA GLY A 99 -3.86 -6.62 13.14
C GLY A 99 -3.22 -6.90 11.77
N LEU A 100 -1.93 -6.59 11.61
CA LEU A 100 -1.21 -6.78 10.32
C LEU A 100 -1.06 -8.27 9.97
N LYS A 101 -0.80 -9.10 10.99
CA LYS A 101 -0.66 -10.56 10.86
C LYS A 101 -1.99 -11.23 10.56
N ALA A 102 -3.08 -10.73 11.15
CA ALA A 102 -4.42 -11.25 10.88
C ALA A 102 -4.85 -11.01 9.43
N GLN A 103 -4.69 -9.78 8.92
CA GLN A 103 -5.13 -9.43 7.56
C GLN A 103 -4.27 -10.06 6.45
N LEU A 104 -2.99 -10.34 6.71
CA LEU A 104 -2.10 -10.97 5.74
C LEU A 104 -2.14 -12.50 5.78
N GLY A 105 -2.66 -13.10 6.86
CA GLY A 105 -2.89 -14.55 6.95
C GLY A 105 -4.21 -15.04 6.35
N GLU A 106 -5.11 -14.11 6.01
CA GLU A 106 -6.40 -14.40 5.36
C GLU A 106 -6.34 -14.35 3.81
N ILE A 107 -5.18 -14.02 3.25
CA ILE A 107 -4.87 -14.09 1.81
C ILE A 107 -4.27 -15.47 1.50
#